data_AF-A0A7Y1XA52-F1
#
_entry.id   AF-A0A7Y1XA52-F1
#
_cell.length_a   1.000
_cell.length_b   1.000
_cell.length_c   1.000
_cell.angle_alpha   90.00
_cell.angle_beta   90.00
_cell.angle_gamma   90.00
#
_symmetry.space_group_name_H-M   'P 1'
#
loop_
_entity.id
_entity.type
_entity.pdbx_description
1 polymer ?
#
loop_
_entity_poly.entity_id
_entity_poly.type
_entity_poly.pdbx_seq_one_letter_code
_entity_poly.pdbx_strand_id
1 'polypeptide(L)'
;SGTAADTQSGVSRVKVMIQRQSDSTYWDGTTWSGSWSWVDATGTETWSYPMTLETDTYVAIAWSWDGANNISNLRQSTFSIA
;
A
#
# COMPACT_ATOMS: atom_id res chain seq x y z
N SER A 1 -6.32 -1.82 5.67
CA SER A 1 -5.29 -2.26 6.63
C SER A 1 -4.70 -3.59 6.17
N GLY A 2 -3.62 -4.05 6.78
CA GLY A 2 -3.00 -5.34 6.49
C GLY A 2 -1.96 -5.76 7.52
N THR A 3 -1.26 -6.86 7.24
CA THR A 3 -0.16 -7.36 8.07
C THR A 3 1.11 -7.58 7.27
N ALA A 4 2.25 -7.57 7.94
CA ALA A 4 3.56 -7.98 7.44
C ALA A 4 4.30 -8.73 8.56
N ALA A 5 5.22 -9.61 8.20
CA ALA A 5 6.00 -10.36 9.17
C ALA A 5 7.43 -10.56 8.67
N ASP A 6 8.37 -10.55 9.61
CA ASP A 6 9.75 -10.95 9.41
C ASP A 6 10.20 -11.75 10.65
N THR A 7 10.98 -12.81 10.45
CA THR A 7 11.33 -13.74 11.55
C THR A 7 12.63 -13.38 12.29
N GLN A 8 13.41 -12.41 11.81
CA GLN A 8 14.78 -12.20 12.29
C GLN A 8 15.10 -10.77 12.70
N SER A 9 14.81 -9.80 11.84
CA SER A 9 15.11 -8.38 12.03
C SER A 9 13.88 -7.50 12.21
N GLY A 10 12.68 -8.08 12.08
CA GLY A 10 11.40 -7.38 12.23
C GLY A 10 11.09 -6.50 11.02
N VAL A 11 9.82 -6.15 10.84
CA VAL A 11 9.39 -5.27 9.74
C VAL A 11 9.69 -3.82 10.11
N SER A 12 10.48 -3.12 9.28
CA SER A 12 10.90 -1.74 9.53
C SER A 12 10.03 -0.71 8.82
N ARG A 13 9.46 -1.05 7.66
CA ARG A 13 8.61 -0.14 6.87
C ARG A 13 7.64 -0.91 5.98
N VAL A 14 6.45 -0.37 5.81
CA VAL A 14 5.49 -0.81 4.79
C VAL A 14 5.07 0.39 3.93
N LYS A 15 5.11 0.20 2.62
CA LYS A 15 4.59 1.15 1.64
C LYS A 15 3.43 0.51 0.88
N VAL A 16 2.50 1.35 0.45
CA VAL A 16 1.38 0.95 -0.40
C VAL A 16 1.31 1.81 -1.66
N MET A 17 0.95 1.20 -2.77
CA MET A 17 0.59 1.86 -4.02
C MET A 17 -0.87 1.54 -4.27
N ILE A 18 -1.68 2.56 -4.57
CA ILE A 18 -3.13 2.42 -4.73
C ILE A 18 -3.50 2.98 -6.10
N GLN A 19 -4.14 2.16 -6.93
CA GLN A 19 -4.62 2.54 -8.25
C GLN A 19 -6.15 2.51 -8.28
N ARG A 20 -6.77 3.59 -8.75
CA ARG A 20 -8.20 3.65 -9.08
C ARG A 20 -8.40 3.12 -10.50
N GLN A 21 -9.31 2.15 -10.67
CA GLN A 21 -9.42 1.41 -11.93
C GLN A 21 -10.18 2.18 -13.01
N SER A 22 -11.19 2.99 -12.66
CA SER A 22 -12.02 3.70 -13.64
C SER A 22 -11.24 4.59 -14.60
N ASP A 23 -10.16 5.22 -14.11
CA ASP A 23 -9.33 6.15 -14.89
C ASP A 23 -7.83 5.84 -14.84
N SER A 24 -7.46 4.69 -14.27
CA SER A 24 -6.07 4.21 -14.19
C SER A 24 -5.11 5.19 -13.50
N THR A 25 -5.61 6.01 -12.56
CA THR A 25 -4.79 6.93 -11.76
C THR A 25 -4.30 6.31 -10.46
N TYR A 26 -3.22 6.86 -9.91
CA TYR A 26 -2.57 6.40 -8.69
C TYR A 26 -2.58 7.47 -7.62
N TRP A 27 -2.82 7.07 -6.38
CA TRP A 27 -2.79 7.98 -5.23
C TRP A 27 -1.36 8.32 -4.84
N ASP A 28 -1.01 9.60 -4.81
CA ASP A 28 0.32 10.07 -4.43
C ASP A 28 0.47 10.47 -2.95
N GLY A 29 -0.62 10.36 -2.18
CA GLY A 29 -0.71 10.85 -0.80
C GLY A 29 -1.52 12.13 -0.66
N THR A 30 -1.76 12.83 -1.75
CA THR A 30 -2.47 14.12 -1.81
C THR A 30 -3.48 14.20 -2.95
N THR A 31 -3.13 13.66 -4.12
CA THR A 31 -3.95 13.71 -5.33
C THR A 31 -3.86 12.40 -6.12
N TRP A 32 -4.82 12.21 -7.04
CA TRP A 32 -4.75 11.16 -8.05
C TRP A 32 -3.93 11.64 -9.24
N SER A 33 -2.87 10.91 -9.57
CA SER A 33 -1.93 11.24 -10.64
C SER A 33 -1.88 10.11 -11.68
N GLY A 34 -1.51 10.43 -12.92
CA GLY A 34 -1.28 9.43 -13.97
C GLY A 34 0.00 8.61 -13.77
N SER A 35 0.90 9.04 -12.89
CA SER A 35 2.13 8.32 -12.55
C SER A 35 1.97 7.53 -11.25
N TRP A 36 2.54 6.33 -11.20
CA TRP A 36 2.55 5.52 -9.97
C TRP A 36 3.33 6.21 -8.85
N SER A 37 2.86 6.02 -7.62
CA SER A 37 3.52 6.51 -6.41
C SER A 37 3.34 5.53 -5.25
N TRP A 38 4.28 5.53 -4.32
CA TRP A 38 4.23 4.77 -3.08
C TRP A 38 4.04 5.72 -1.91
N VAL A 39 3.05 5.42 -1.07
CA VAL A 39 2.81 6.12 0.19
C VAL A 39 3.19 5.24 1.37
N ASP A 40 3.70 5.86 2.43
CA ASP A 40 4.06 5.15 3.66
C ASP A 40 2.80 4.80 4.47
N ALA A 41 2.70 3.54 4.88
CA ALA A 41 1.66 3.10 5.81
C ALA A 41 2.03 3.45 7.26
N THR A 42 1.03 3.54 8.12
CA THR A 42 1.22 3.66 9.57
C THR A 42 1.28 2.26 10.20
N GLY A 43 2.31 2.01 11.02
CA GLY A 43 2.60 0.69 11.59
C GLY A 43 3.43 -0.19 10.65
N THR A 44 3.85 -1.36 11.13
CA THR A 44 4.73 -2.27 10.39
C THR A 44 4.19 -3.70 10.35
N GLU A 45 4.11 -4.41 11.48
CA GLU A 45 3.58 -5.78 11.52
C GLU A 45 2.07 -5.82 11.32
N THR A 46 1.36 -4.92 12.02
CA THR A 46 -0.03 -4.57 11.72
C THR A 46 -0.02 -3.12 11.25
N TRP A 47 -0.47 -2.90 10.03
CA TRP A 47 -0.35 -1.60 9.37
C TRP A 47 -1.67 -1.14 8.75
N SER A 48 -1.78 0.17 8.57
CA SER A 48 -2.93 0.81 7.94
C SER A 48 -2.54 2.05 7.16
N TYR A 49 -3.30 2.35 6.12
CA TYR A 49 -3.26 3.61 5.42
C TYR A 49 -4.69 4.17 5.39
N PRO A 50 -5.04 5.11 6.28
CA PRO A 50 -6.39 5.67 6.34
C PRO A 50 -6.60 6.64 5.17
N MET A 51 -7.70 6.46 4.44
CA MET A 51 -8.13 7.38 3.40
C MET A 51 -9.63 7.25 3.17
N THR A 52 -10.24 8.29 2.61
CA THR A 52 -11.62 8.26 2.12
C THR A 52 -11.60 8.01 0.62
N LEU A 53 -12.42 7.07 0.15
CA LEU A 53 -12.50 6.66 -1.24
C LEU A 53 -13.90 6.92 -1.80
N GLU A 54 -13.98 7.26 -3.07
CA GLU A 54 -15.22 7.34 -3.82
C GLU A 54 -15.64 5.94 -4.31
N THR A 55 -16.89 5.78 -4.73
CA THR A 55 -17.43 4.56 -5.36
C THR A 55 -16.61 4.22 -6.60
N ASP A 56 -15.79 3.18 -6.50
CA ASP A 56 -14.93 2.68 -7.58
C ASP A 56 -14.35 1.31 -7.20
N THR A 57 -13.58 0.72 -8.10
CA THR A 57 -12.70 -0.41 -7.84
C THR A 57 -11.25 0.06 -7.74
N TYR A 58 -10.54 -0.46 -6.75
CA TYR A 58 -9.17 -0.11 -6.46
C TYR A 58 -8.28 -1.35 -6.41
N VAL A 59 -7.04 -1.17 -6.86
CA VAL A 59 -5.96 -2.14 -6.67
C VAL A 59 -4.96 -1.54 -5.69
N ALA A 60 -4.71 -2.24 -4.59
CA ALA A 60 -3.66 -1.90 -3.63
C ALA A 60 -2.54 -2.92 -3.72
N ILE A 61 -1.30 -2.43 -3.84
CA ILE A 61 -0.08 -3.24 -3.75
C ILE A 61 0.67 -2.80 -2.50
N ALA A 62 1.08 -3.77 -1.68
CA ALA A 62 1.92 -3.53 -0.50
C ALA A 62 3.35 -4.03 -0.76
N TRP A 63 4.31 -3.30 -0.18
CA TRP A 63 5.74 -3.58 -0.24
C TRP A 63 6.40 -3.27 1.09
N SER A 64 7.29 -4.14 1.59
CA SER A 64 7.86 -3.99 2.93
C SER A 64 9.37 -4.21 2.99
N TRP A 65 9.98 -3.55 3.97
CA TRP A 65 11.38 -3.68 4.33
C TRP A 65 11.50 -4.24 5.74
N ASP A 66 12.57 -5.00 5.99
CA ASP A 66 12.94 -5.46 7.32
C ASP A 66 14.03 -4.55 7.95
N GLY A 67 14.45 -4.85 9.19
CA GLY A 67 15.50 -4.11 9.89
C GLY A 67 16.90 -4.25 9.26
N ALA A 68 17.12 -5.25 8.41
CA ALA A 68 18.35 -5.47 7.66
C ALA A 68 18.32 -4.89 6.23
N ASN A 69 17.23 -4.19 5.86
CA ASN A 69 16.95 -3.68 4.52
C ASN A 69 16.69 -4.76 3.46
N ASN A 70 16.35 -5.99 3.85
CA ASN A 70 15.76 -6.94 2.92
C ASN A 70 14.35 -6.47 2.52
N ILE A 71 13.96 -6.86 1.33
CA ILE A 71 12.76 -6.37 0.66
C ILE A 71 11.82 -7.55 0.39
N SER A 72 10.54 -7.39 0.69
CA SER A 72 9.54 -8.41 0.38
C SER A 72 9.11 -8.43 -1.09
N ASN A 73 8.48 -9.53 -1.49
CA ASN A 73 7.72 -9.56 -2.74
C ASN A 73 6.50 -8.63 -2.66
N LEU A 74 6.13 -8.04 -3.78
CA LEU A 74 4.92 -7.23 -3.87
C LEU A 74 3.68 -8.10 -3.64
N ARG A 75 2.75 -7.59 -2.81
CA ARG A 75 1.46 -8.26 -2.56
C ARG A 75 0.31 -7.38 -3.03
N GLN A 76 -0.52 -7.91 -3.93
CA GLN A 76 -1.68 -7.22 -4.48
C GLN A 76 -3.00 -7.64 -3.79
N SER A 77 -3.93 -6.69 -3.70
CA SER A 77 -5.34 -6.90 -3.38
C SER A 77 -6.22 -5.99 -4.25
N THR A 78 -7.42 -6.45 -4.59
CA THR A 78 -8.43 -5.66 -5.30
C THR A 78 -9.69 -5.59 -4.45
N PHE A 79 -10.29 -4.42 -4.36
CA PHE A 79 -11.54 -4.20 -3.62
C PHE A 79 -12.37 -3.09 -4.27
N SER A 80 -13.66 -3.07 -3.97
CA SER A 80 -14.59 -2.06 -4.50
C SER A 80 -15.31 -1.36 -3.36
N ILE A 81 -15.57 -0.06 -3.55
CA ILE A 81 -16.44 0.76 -2.72
C ILE A 81 -17.75 0.92 -3.50
N ALA A 82 -18.88 0.65 -2.83
CA ALA A 82 -20.22 0.78 -3.39
C ALA A 82 -20.88 2.06 -2.89
#